data_AF-A0A920J9Q2-F1
#
_entry.id   AF-A0A920J9Q2-F1
#
_cell.length_a   1.000
_cell.length_b   1.000
_cell.length_c   1.000
_cell.angle_alpha   90.00
_cell.angle_beta   90.00
_cell.angle_gamma   90.00
#
_symmetry.space_group_name_H-M   'P 1'
#
loop_
_entity.id
_entity.type
_entity.pdbx_description
1 polymer ?
#
loop_
_entity_poly.entity_id
_entity_poly.type
_entity_poly.pdbx_seq_one_letter_code
_entity_poly.pdbx_strand_id
1 'polypeptide(L)' 'MEGVVELAESIFQTSVRLGVPEKFSGMENVLRNPIYATSIGLLAYGNDRIKNGLVSNSGDSFVSKAWSWLKNNY' A
#
# COMPACT_ATOMS: atom_id res chain seq x y z
N MET A 1 10.92 0.62 -21.84
CA MET A 1 11.62 1.53 -22.77
C MET A 1 13.10 1.33 -22.52
N GLU A 2 13.82 0.97 -23.57
CA GLU A 2 15.26 0.71 -23.51
C GLU A 2 16.02 2.03 -23.30
N GLY A 3 17.15 2.00 -22.59
CA GLY A 3 18.03 3.16 -22.38
C GLY A 3 17.55 4.25 -21.41
N VAL A 4 16.35 4.14 -20.81
CA VAL A 4 15.85 5.16 -19.86
C VAL A 4 16.68 5.23 -18.58
N VAL A 5 17.19 4.08 -18.13
CA VAL A 5 18.05 4.03 -16.94
C VAL A 5 19.38 4.71 -17.22
N GLU A 6 20.02 4.41 -18.35
CA GLU A 6 21.30 5.01 -18.78
C GLU A 6 21.18 6.53 -18.93
N LEU A 7 20.09 7.00 -19.52
CA LEU A 7 19.79 8.42 -19.61
C LEU A 7 19.66 9.06 -18.22
N ALA A 8 18.90 8.44 -17.32
CA ALA A 8 18.73 8.94 -15.96
C ALA A 8 20.07 9.00 -15.21
N GLU A 9 20.92 7.97 -15.33
CA GLU A 9 22.25 7.97 -14.72
C GLU A 9 23.14 9.10 -15.26
N SER A 10 23.10 9.35 -16.57
CA SER A 10 23.87 10.45 -17.17
C SER A 10 23.44 11.83 -16.66
N ILE A 11 22.15 12.03 -16.41
CA ILE A 11 21.58 13.31 -15.93
C ILE A 11 21.82 13.49 -14.44
N PHE A 12 21.52 12.46 -13.64
CA PHE A 12 21.54 12.55 -12.18
C PHE A 12 22.91 12.28 -11.57
N GLN A 13 23.91 11.85 -12.35
CA GLN A 13 25.28 11.57 -11.91
C GLN A 13 25.35 10.64 -10.69
N THR A 14 24.37 9.75 -10.57
CA THR A 14 24.17 8.83 -9.45
C THR A 14 23.63 7.50 -9.96
N SER A 15 23.74 6.44 -9.16
CA SER A 15 23.21 5.12 -9.55
C SER A 15 21.69 5.11 -9.62
N VAL A 16 21.14 4.63 -10.73
CA VAL A 16 19.69 4.54 -10.94
C VAL A 16 19.33 3.08 -11.21
N ARG A 17 18.17 2.65 -10.70
CA ARG A 17 17.63 1.31 -10.95
C ARG A 17 16.14 1.38 -11.27
N LEU A 18 15.68 0.42 -12.05
CA LEU A 18 14.27 0.27 -12.35
C LEU A 18 13.55 -0.41 -11.17
N GLY A 19 12.61 0.30 -10.56
CA GLY A 19 11.78 -0.25 -9.50
C GLY A 19 10.74 -1.23 -10.04
N VAL A 20 10.67 -2.42 -9.46
CA VAL A 20 9.62 -3.40 -9.70
C VAL A 20 8.83 -3.63 -8.41
N PRO A 21 7.53 -3.96 -8.48
CA PRO A 21 6.77 -4.28 -7.27
C PRO A 21 7.40 -5.47 -6.53
N GLU A 22 7.32 -5.43 -5.20
CA GLU A 22 7.81 -6.47 -4.29
C GLU A 22 6.73 -6.79 -3.24
N LYS A 23 6.91 -7.88 -2.48
CA LYS A 23 6.03 -8.28 -1.35
C LYS A 23 4.58 -8.63 -1.76
N PHE A 24 4.43 -9.37 -2.84
CA PHE A 24 3.16 -9.96 -3.26
C PHE A 24 3.36 -11.45 -3.61
N SER A 25 2.29 -12.24 -3.62
CA SER A 25 2.33 -13.68 -3.90
C SER A 25 1.23 -14.08 -4.88
N GLY A 26 1.42 -15.20 -5.60
CA GLY A 26 0.39 -15.82 -6.46
C GLY A 26 0.48 -15.51 -7.97
N MET A 27 1.21 -14.47 -8.39
CA MET A 27 1.39 -14.10 -9.82
C MET A 27 2.75 -13.43 -10.11
N GLU A 28 3.81 -13.89 -9.45
CA GLU A 28 5.16 -13.29 -9.55
C GLU A 28 5.69 -13.18 -10.98
N ASN A 29 5.43 -14.18 -11.82
CA ASN A 29 5.91 -14.20 -13.21
C ASN A 29 5.28 -13.10 -14.09
N VAL A 30 4.06 -12.65 -13.77
CA VAL A 30 3.34 -11.65 -14.56
C VAL A 30 3.50 -10.25 -13.94
N LEU A 31 3.47 -10.18 -12.61
CA LEU A 31 3.45 -8.93 -11.88
C LEU A 31 4.83 -8.35 -11.60
N ARG A 32 5.93 -9.09 -11.80
CA ARG A 32 7.32 -8.58 -11.77
C ARG A 32 7.62 -7.68 -12.98
N ASN A 33 6.85 -6.61 -13.12
CA ASN A 33 6.97 -5.63 -14.18
C ASN A 33 6.73 -4.23 -13.58
N PRO A 34 7.58 -3.22 -13.89
CA PRO A 34 7.44 -1.85 -13.37
C PRO A 34 6.07 -1.22 -13.64
N ILE A 35 5.34 -1.65 -14.69
CA ILE A 35 4.00 -1.12 -15.00
C ILE A 35 2.99 -1.33 -13.86
N TYR A 36 3.19 -2.35 -13.03
CA TYR A 36 2.29 -2.68 -11.92
C TYR A 36 2.73 -2.10 -10.58
N ALA A 37 3.88 -1.40 -10.52
CA ALA A 37 4.45 -0.90 -9.27
C ALA A 37 3.49 0.01 -8.50
N THR A 38 2.81 0.92 -9.21
CA THR A 38 1.89 1.88 -8.59
C THR A 38 0.63 1.21 -8.05
N SER A 39 -0.02 0.36 -8.86
CA SER A 39 -1.25 -0.32 -8.47
C SER A 39 -1.04 -1.25 -7.29
N ILE A 40 0.04 -2.03 -7.29
CA ILE A 40 0.39 -2.93 -6.19
C ILE A 40 0.73 -2.13 -4.93
N GLY A 41 1.44 -1.01 -5.06
CA GLY A 41 1.71 -0.10 -3.95
C GLY A 41 0.44 0.47 -3.32
N LEU A 42 -0.54 0.88 -4.13
CA LEU A 42 -1.84 1.37 -3.66
C LEU A 42 -2.64 0.28 -2.94
N LEU A 43 -2.64 -0.95 -3.47
CA LEU A 43 -3.30 -2.09 -2.83
C LEU A 43 -2.66 -2.44 -1.49
N ALA A 44 -1.31 -2.49 -1.44
CA ALA A 44 -0.57 -2.72 -0.21
C ALA A 44 -0.87 -1.64 0.83
N TYR A 45 -0.93 -0.38 0.40
CA TYR A 45 -1.25 0.76 1.24
C TYR A 45 -2.68 0.69 1.81
N GLY A 46 -3.67 0.36 0.98
CA GLY A 46 -5.04 0.18 1.41
C GLY A 46 -5.18 -0.96 2.42
N ASN A 47 -4.52 -2.09 2.17
CA ASN A 47 -4.50 -3.23 3.08
C ASN A 47 -3.88 -2.89 4.44
N ASP A 48 -2.77 -2.15 4.45
CA ASP A 48 -2.13 -1.69 5.68
C ASP A 48 -3.06 -0.75 6.48
N ARG A 49 -3.75 0.18 5.82
CA ARG A 49 -4.73 1.06 6.48
C ARG A 49 -5.92 0.31 7.09
N ILE A 50 -6.41 -0.74 6.41
CA ILE A 50 -7.48 -1.59 6.94
C ILE A 50 -6.98 -2.35 8.17
N LYS A 51 -5.80 -2.96 8.09
CA LYS A 51 -5.18 -3.69 9.21
C LYS A 51 -4.90 -2.80 10.42
N ASN A 52 -4.42 -1.58 10.19
CA ASN A 52 -4.12 -0.61 11.23
C ASN A 52 -5.38 0.04 11.83
N GLY A 53 -6.60 -0.39 11.43
CA GLY A 53 -7.86 0.12 11.97
C GLY A 53 -8.13 1.58 11.65
N LEU A 54 -7.34 2.20 10.75
CA LEU A 54 -7.51 3.60 10.34
C LEU A 54 -8.70 3.77 9.40
N VAL A 55 -9.20 2.67 8.82
CA VAL A 55 -10.54 2.61 8.22
C VAL A 55 -11.54 2.35 9.34
N SER A 56 -11.76 3.37 10.17
CA SER A 56 -12.87 3.38 11.13
C SER A 56 -14.16 3.61 10.33
N ASN A 57 -15.08 2.66 10.40
CA ASN A 57 -16.46 2.89 10.00
C ASN A 57 -17.01 4.01 10.90
N SER A 58 -16.92 5.25 10.42
CA SER A 58 -17.13 6.45 11.25
C SER A 58 -18.55 6.56 11.83
N GLY A 59 -19.48 5.71 11.39
CA GLY A 59 -20.84 5.62 11.93
C GLY A 59 -20.98 4.83 13.24
N ASP A 60 -20.15 3.80 13.48
CA ASP A 60 -20.41 2.85 14.58
C ASP A 60 -19.63 3.14 15.87
N SER A 61 -18.56 3.94 15.83
CA SER A 61 -17.61 4.03 16.95
C SER A 61 -18.14 4.79 18.18
N PHE A 62 -19.04 5.77 18.02
CA PHE A 62 -19.46 6.63 19.14
C PHE A 62 -20.68 6.07 19.89
N VAL A 63 -21.67 5.53 19.17
CA VAL A 63 -22.87 4.94 19.78
C VAL A 63 -22.55 3.59 20.41
N SER A 64 -21.70 2.76 19.78
CA SER A 64 -21.25 1.49 20.38
C SER A 64 -20.46 1.66 21.67
N LYS A 65 -19.64 2.72 21.78
CA LYS A 65 -18.92 3.05 23.02
C LYS A 65 -19.87 3.45 24.16
N ALA A 66 -20.95 4.18 23.85
CA ALA A 66 -21.97 4.53 24.83
C ALA A 66 -22.77 3.29 25.31
N TRP A 67 -23.16 2.41 24.38
CA TRP A 67 -23.82 1.15 24.73
C TRP A 67 -22.90 0.19 25.49
N SER A 68 -21.61 0.16 25.16
CA SER A 68 -20.61 -0.64 25.88
C SER A 68 -20.34 -0.13 27.29
N TRP A 69 -20.38 1.18 27.52
CA TRP A 69 -20.26 1.75 28.86
C TRP A 69 -21.43 1.34 29.75
N LEU A 70 -22.66 1.43 29.21
CA LEU A 70 -23.88 1.06 29.95
C LEU A 70 -23.85 -0.43 30.33
N LYS A 71 -23.48 -1.32 29.39
CA LYS A 71 -23.45 -2.77 29.61
C LYS A 71 -22.31 -3.25 30.53
N ASN A 72 -21.26 -2.44 30.72
CA ASN A 72 -20.16 -2.80 31.61
C ASN A 72 -20.37 -2.33 33.06
N ASN A 73 -21.37 -1.47 33.30
CA ASN A 73 -21.66 -0.87 34.61
C ASN A 73 -23.00 -1.36 35.22
N TYR A 74 -23.65 -2.34 34.58
CA TYR A 74 -24.78 -3.13 35.08
C TYR A 74 -24.51 -4.60 34.77
#